data_AF-A0A7Z9WKD7-F1
#
_entry.id   AF-A0A7Z9WKD7-F1
#
_cell.length_a   1.000
_cell.length_b   1.000
_cell.length_c   1.000
_cell.angle_alpha   90.00
_cell.angle_beta   90.00
_cell.angle_gamma   90.00
#
_symmetry.space_group_name_H-M   'P 1'
#
loop_
_entity.id
_entity.type
_entity.pdbx_description
1 polymer ?
#
loop_
_entity_poly.entity_id
_entity_poly.type
_entity_poly.pdbx_seq_one_letter_code
_entity_poly.pdbx_strand_id
1 'polypeptide(L)'
;MTAPPHAGRNAGPVLAWYLRRFANVEFVPQLGPAIATPAVIAPAEEKAPSLGGQYVGQDFVLRLRWRPQGLSGPDRVRWLLYRQAPTPVQADRVVLWIKQAP
;
A
#
# COMPACT_ATOMS: atom_id res chain seq x y z
N MET A 1 -13.45 2.47 23.49
CA MET A 1 -13.92 1.32 22.67
C MET A 1 -13.49 1.60 21.24
N THR A 2 -12.36 1.04 20.81
CA THR A 2 -11.66 1.42 19.57
C THR A 2 -12.17 0.55 18.42
N ALA A 3 -12.77 1.14 17.40
CA ALA A 3 -13.34 0.40 16.26
C ALA A 3 -12.24 -0.17 15.33
N PRO A 4 -12.52 -1.28 14.62
CA PRO A 4 -11.51 -2.07 13.91
C PRO A 4 -10.96 -1.41 12.62
N PRO A 5 -9.64 -1.28 12.40
CA PRO A 5 -9.08 -0.99 11.07
C PRO A 5 -9.52 -1.97 9.98
N HIS A 6 -9.93 -1.43 8.84
CA HIS A 6 -10.26 -2.21 7.64
C HIS A 6 -9.10 -2.16 6.63
N ALA A 7 -8.71 -3.31 6.10
CA ALA A 7 -7.66 -3.43 5.10
C ALA A 7 -8.15 -4.16 3.85
N GLY A 8 -7.85 -3.63 2.66
CA GLY A 8 -8.14 -4.33 1.40
C GLY A 8 -7.37 -5.65 1.30
N ARG A 9 -8.02 -6.76 0.95
CA ARG A 9 -7.37 -8.09 0.77
C ARG A 9 -6.19 -8.05 -0.21
N ASN A 10 -6.21 -7.12 -1.16
CA ASN A 10 -5.16 -6.92 -2.16
C ASN A 10 -3.87 -6.28 -1.61
N ALA A 11 -3.88 -5.77 -0.38
CA ALA A 11 -2.70 -5.16 0.25
C ALA A 11 -1.61 -6.19 0.66
N GLY A 12 -1.91 -7.48 0.55
CA GLY A 12 -0.92 -8.56 0.50
C GLY A 12 -0.38 -9.06 1.84
N PRO A 13 0.40 -10.17 1.82
CA PRO A 13 0.85 -10.88 3.01
C PRO A 13 1.82 -10.08 3.89
N VAL A 14 2.57 -9.13 3.31
CA VAL A 14 3.49 -8.25 4.04
C VAL A 14 2.70 -7.34 4.99
N LEU A 15 1.63 -6.71 4.50
CA LEU A 15 0.77 -5.86 5.34
C LEU A 15 0.11 -6.70 6.45
N ALA A 16 -0.41 -7.88 6.11
CA ALA A 16 -1.01 -8.79 7.09
C ALA A 16 -0.02 -9.16 8.21
N TRP A 17 1.26 -9.37 7.88
CA TRP A 17 2.30 -9.64 8.87
C TRP A 17 2.55 -8.43 9.78
N TYR A 18 2.61 -7.21 9.24
CA TYR A 18 2.75 -5.99 10.06
C TYR A 18 1.55 -5.77 10.98
N LEU A 19 0.35 -6.07 10.49
CA LEU A 19 -0.90 -5.91 11.23
C LEU A 19 -1.20 -7.06 12.20
N ARG A 20 -0.40 -8.14 12.22
CA ARG A 20 -0.68 -9.36 13.00
C ARG A 20 -0.88 -9.17 14.51
N ARG A 21 -0.39 -8.07 15.07
CA ARG A 21 -0.51 -7.75 16.51
C ARG A 21 -1.66 -6.80 16.83
N PHE A 22 -2.38 -6.31 15.82
CA PHE A 22 -3.55 -5.47 16.02
C PHE A 22 -4.77 -6.39 16.21
N ALA A 23 -5.38 -6.32 17.39
CA ALA A 23 -6.48 -7.21 17.77
C ALA A 23 -7.76 -7.00 16.95
N ASN A 24 -7.93 -5.82 16.35
CA ASN A 24 -9.17 -5.40 15.71
C ASN A 24 -8.97 -5.12 14.21
N VAL A 25 -8.35 -6.01 13.44
CA VAL A 25 -8.16 -5.80 11.99
C VAL A 25 -9.13 -6.67 11.20
N GLU A 26 -9.86 -6.05 10.27
CA GLU A 26 -10.72 -6.75 9.32
C GLU A 26 -10.18 -6.62 7.89
N PHE A 27 -9.95 -7.75 7.22
CA PHE A 27 -9.50 -7.76 5.82
C PHE A 27 -10.69 -7.96 4.89
N VAL A 28 -11.10 -6.90 4.21
CA VAL A 28 -12.24 -6.91 3.27
C VAL A 28 -11.74 -6.95 1.82
N PRO A 29 -12.40 -7.67 0.91
CA PRO A 29 -11.98 -7.75 -0.49
C PRO A 29 -12.15 -6.43 -1.25
N GLN A 30 -13.12 -5.62 -0.85
CA GLN A 30 -13.39 -4.30 -1.41
C GLN A 30 -13.94 -3.39 -0.29
N LEU A 31 -13.52 -2.13 -0.30
CA LEU A 31 -14.05 -1.11 0.59
C LEU A 31 -15.49 -0.75 0.20
N GLY A 32 -16.41 -0.86 1.15
CA GLY A 32 -17.81 -0.47 0.97
C GLY A 32 -18.01 1.06 0.96
N PRO A 33 -19.19 1.54 0.53
CA PRO A 33 -19.48 2.98 0.40
C PRO A 33 -19.61 3.72 1.73
N ALA A 34 -19.83 3.01 2.83
CA ALA A 34 -19.99 3.58 4.17
C ALA A 34 -19.03 2.89 5.13
N ILE A 35 -17.89 3.54 5.39
CA ILE A 35 -16.89 3.04 6.33
C ILE A 35 -16.98 3.89 7.60
N ALA A 36 -17.34 3.25 8.71
CA ALA A 36 -17.48 3.90 10.01
C ALA A 36 -16.20 3.78 10.88
N THR A 37 -15.13 3.20 10.35
CA THR A 37 -13.95 2.85 11.15
C THR A 37 -12.92 3.98 11.18
N PRO A 38 -12.19 4.14 12.29
CA PRO A 38 -11.29 5.27 12.49
C PRO A 38 -10.10 5.26 11.54
N ALA A 39 -9.69 4.08 11.06
CA ALA A 39 -8.59 3.90 10.15
C ALA A 39 -8.95 2.91 9.03
N VAL A 40 -8.45 3.17 7.83
CA VAL A 40 -8.61 2.33 6.64
C VAL A 40 -7.28 2.26 5.91
N ILE A 41 -6.88 1.08 5.47
CA ILE A 41 -5.66 0.87 4.67
C ILE A 41 -6.04 0.26 3.32
N ALA A 42 -5.73 0.97 2.23
CA ALA A 42 -6.05 0.55 0.87
C ALA A 42 -4.79 0.60 -0.03
N PRO A 43 -4.68 -0.23 -1.07
CA PRO A 43 -3.69 -0.05 -2.13
C PRO A 43 -3.80 1.34 -2.76
N ALA A 44 -2.67 1.98 -3.07
CA ALA A 44 -2.69 3.32 -3.67
C ALA A 44 -3.26 3.35 -5.09
N GLU A 45 -3.26 2.20 -5.79
CA GLU A 45 -3.90 2.05 -7.10
C GLU A 45 -5.43 2.07 -7.00
N GLU A 46 -5.97 1.68 -5.84
CA GLU A 46 -7.40 1.67 -5.56
C GLU A 46 -7.79 3.09 -5.14
N LYS A 47 -8.21 3.93 -6.11
CA LYS A 47 -8.85 5.23 -5.81
C LYS A 47 -10.00 4.94 -4.86
N ALA A 48 -9.86 5.25 -3.57
CA ALA A 48 -10.87 4.97 -2.55
C ALA A 48 -12.18 5.71 -2.94
N PRO A 49 -13.14 5.04 -3.59
CA PRO A 49 -14.23 5.75 -4.23
C PRO A 49 -15.36 5.77 -3.21
N SER A 50 -15.23 6.58 -2.14
CA SER A 50 -16.33 6.97 -1.22
C SER A 50 -15.90 7.43 0.18
N LEU A 51 -14.62 7.46 0.57
CA LEU A 51 -14.25 7.88 1.94
C LEU A 51 -14.69 9.31 2.29
N GLY A 52 -15.06 10.14 1.32
CA GLY A 52 -15.64 11.47 1.56
C GLY A 52 -14.62 12.43 2.17
N GLY A 53 -15.00 13.70 2.35
CA GLY A 53 -14.12 14.74 2.90
C GLY A 53 -13.79 14.59 4.39
N GLN A 54 -14.16 13.48 5.04
CA GLN A 54 -13.95 13.24 6.47
C GLN A 54 -12.69 12.42 6.78
N TYR A 55 -11.94 12.00 5.76
CA TYR A 55 -10.74 11.20 5.93
C TYR A 55 -9.53 11.90 5.32
N VAL A 56 -8.42 11.89 6.04
CA VAL A 56 -7.11 12.34 5.54
C VAL A 56 -6.28 11.11 5.21
N GLY A 57 -5.75 11.08 3.99
CA GLY A 57 -4.90 10.00 3.49
C GLY A 57 -3.42 10.34 3.59
N GLN A 58 -2.61 9.35 3.94
CA GLN A 58 -1.15 9.41 3.84
C GLN A 58 -0.61 8.20 3.06
N ASP A 59 0.19 8.46 2.04
CA ASP A 59 0.87 7.45 1.24
C ASP A 59 2.06 6.82 1.98
N PHE A 60 2.12 5.50 1.95
CA PHE A 60 3.23 4.70 2.46
C PHE A 60 3.75 3.71 1.41
N VAL A 61 5.07 3.60 1.30
CA VAL A 61 5.71 2.56 0.47
C VAL A 61 5.83 1.29 1.30
N LEU A 62 5.11 0.24 0.91
CA LEU A 62 5.11 -1.05 1.62
C LEU A 62 6.29 -1.93 1.17
N ARG A 63 6.60 -1.90 -0.13
CA ARG A 63 7.69 -2.71 -0.70
C ARG A 63 8.27 -2.06 -1.94
N LEU A 64 9.59 -2.07 -2.05
CA LEU A 64 10.32 -1.72 -3.26
C LEU A 64 10.82 -2.99 -3.94
N ARG A 65 10.55 -3.13 -5.23
CA ARG A 65 11.00 -4.27 -6.04
C ARG A 65 11.68 -3.73 -7.28
N TRP A 66 12.89 -4.21 -7.52
CA TRP A 66 13.60 -3.96 -8.76
C TRP A 66 13.88 -5.27 -9.46
N ARG A 67 13.71 -5.31 -10.78
CA ARG A 67 14.00 -6.48 -11.60
C ARG A 67 14.92 -6.06 -12.75
N PRO A 68 15.96 -6.85 -13.07
CA PRO A 68 16.83 -6.59 -14.21
C PRO A 68 16.16 -6.88 -15.58
N GLN A 69 14.89 -7.31 -15.57
CA GLN A 69 14.12 -7.59 -16.77
C GLN A 69 13.89 -6.28 -17.54
N GLY A 70 14.23 -6.30 -18.85
CA GLY A 70 14.16 -5.12 -19.71
C GLY A 70 15.47 -4.33 -19.84
N LEU A 71 16.55 -4.73 -19.17
CA LEU A 71 17.86 -4.10 -19.39
C LEU A 71 18.41 -4.43 -20.79
N SER A 72 18.87 -3.42 -21.50
CA SER A 72 19.64 -3.57 -22.74
C SER A 72 21.01 -4.24 -22.45
N GLY A 73 21.68 -4.78 -23.47
CA GLY A 73 22.99 -5.43 -23.30
C GLY A 73 24.03 -4.57 -22.57
N PRO A 74 24.28 -3.32 -23.02
CA PRO A 74 25.18 -2.40 -22.34
C PRO A 74 24.75 -2.07 -20.90
N ASP A 75 23.44 -1.89 -20.66
CA ASP A 75 22.94 -1.59 -19.32
C ASP A 75 23.08 -2.77 -18.36
N ARG A 76 23.07 -4.01 -18.85
CA ARG A 76 23.37 -5.19 -18.02
C ARG A 76 24.82 -5.22 -17.57
N VAL A 77 25.76 -4.89 -18.47
CA VAL A 77 27.19 -4.81 -18.11
C VAL A 77 27.41 -3.67 -17.12
N ARG A 78 26.80 -2.51 -17.37
CA ARG A 78 26.84 -1.37 -16.44
C ARG A 78 26.26 -1.74 -15.07
N TRP A 79 25.12 -2.43 -15.04
CA TRP A 79 24.54 -2.91 -13.78
C TRP A 79 25.44 -3.95 -13.09
N LEU A 80 26.06 -4.86 -13.84
CA LEU A 80 26.94 -5.88 -13.27
C LEU A 80 28.17 -5.24 -12.59
N LEU A 81 28.77 -4.24 -13.24
CA LEU A 81 29.99 -3.58 -12.77
C LEU A 81 29.71 -2.50 -11.72
N TYR A 82 28.67 -1.69 -11.90
CA TYR A 82 28.42 -0.49 -11.11
C TYR A 82 27.12 -0.54 -10.29
N ARG A 83 26.33 -1.61 -10.43
CA ARG A 83 24.97 -1.73 -9.82
C ARG A 83 24.04 -0.58 -10.19
N GLN A 84 24.29 0.06 -11.33
CA GLN A 84 23.48 1.14 -11.88
C GLN A 84 22.61 0.63 -13.02
N ALA A 85 21.32 0.95 -12.97
CA ALA A 85 20.36 0.56 -13.98
C ALA A 85 19.36 1.70 -14.24
N PRO A 86 19.02 2.01 -15.51
CA PRO A 86 18.04 3.05 -15.84
C PRO A 86 16.58 2.60 -15.63
N THR A 87 16.35 1.30 -15.46
CA THR A 87 15.03 0.72 -15.23
C THR A 87 14.43 1.17 -13.89
N PRO A 88 13.14 1.56 -13.85
CA PRO A 88 12.50 2.08 -12.64
C PRO A 88 12.32 0.99 -11.56
N VAL A 89 12.38 1.41 -10.30
CA VAL A 89 11.98 0.58 -9.16
C VAL A 89 10.46 0.59 -9.06
N GLN A 90 9.85 -0.59 -8.92
CA GLN A 90 8.42 -0.75 -8.70
C GLN A 90 8.14 -0.62 -7.21
N ALA A 91 7.23 0.27 -6.83
CA ALA A 91 6.84 0.49 -5.45
C ALA A 91 5.41 0.00 -5.25
N ASP A 92 5.23 -0.97 -4.36
CA ASP A 92 3.90 -1.34 -3.87
C ASP A 92 3.53 -0.32 -2.78
N ARG A 93 2.49 0.47 -3.03
CA ARG A 93 2.07 1.58 -2.16
C ARG A 93 0.72 1.31 -1.54
N VAL A 94 0.56 1.77 -0.31
CA VAL A 94 -0.72 1.76 0.42
C VAL A 94 -1.00 3.15 0.96
N VAL A 95 -2.26 3.51 1.04
CA VAL A 95 -2.71 4.76 1.66
C VAL A 95 -3.38 4.40 2.99
N LEU A 96 -2.89 5.02 4.06
CA LEU A 96 -3.55 5.02 5.36
C LEU A 96 -4.50 6.21 5.41
N TRP A 97 -5.78 5.93 5.52
CA TRP A 97 -6.82 6.92 5.70
C TRP A 97 -7.23 6.95 7.17
N ILE A 98 -7.20 8.13 7.77
CA ILE A 98 -7.62 8.36 9.16
C ILE A 98 -8.85 9.27 9.13
N LYS A 99 -9.89 8.87 9.86
CA LYS A 99 -11.07 9.71 10.04
C LYS A 99 -10.70 10.93 10.88
N GLN A 100 -10.98 12.12 10.38
CA GLN A 100 -10.82 13.34 11.15
C GLN A 100 -11.80 13.34 12.32
N ALA A 101 -11.30 13.64 13.51
CA ALA A 101 -12.18 13.94 14.64
C ALA A 101 -13.00 15.20 14.30
N PRO A 102 -14.29 15.23 14.67
CA PRO A 102 -15.14 16.41 14.47
C PRO A 102 -14.62 17.63 15.24
#